data_AF-A0A7W1KP53-F1
#
_entry.id   AF-A0A7W1KP53-F1
#
_cell.length_a   1.000
_cell.length_b   1.000
_cell.length_c   1.000
_cell.angle_alpha   90.00
_cell.angle_beta   90.00
_cell.angle_gamma   90.00
#
_symmetry.space_group_name_H-M   'P 1'
#
loop_
_entity.id
_entity.type
_entity.pdbx_description
1 polymer ?
#
loop_
_entity_poly.entity_id
_entity_poly.type
_entity_poly.pdbx_seq_one_letter_code
_entity_poly.pdbx_strand_id
1 'polypeptide(L)'
;MIPVLSPEQSNNWDRLAVSAGVELATLMENAGRAVAVVLADRYPHLLRSGVLVAAGPGNNGGDGWVVARALHHAEIPVWVASSGPGSEPRERVAKLARAEGVREVGPDGPWPSIGLAIDALLGTGASGAPRAAVAALVARLVDLDVPILAIDGPTGVDLLTGAVHGVTRADLTVTFG
;
A
#
# COMPACT_ATOMS: atom_id res chain seq x y z
N MET A 1 -11.33 -7.05 23.46
CA MET A 1 -10.47 -5.98 22.91
C MET A 1 -9.59 -6.62 21.86
N ILE A 2 -9.51 -6.07 20.66
CA ILE A 2 -8.59 -6.56 19.63
C ILE A 2 -7.18 -6.13 20.07
N PRO A 3 -6.19 -7.04 20.18
CA PRO A 3 -4.84 -6.68 20.59
C PRO A 3 -4.18 -5.79 19.53
N VAL A 4 -3.43 -4.78 19.98
CA VAL A 4 -2.59 -3.96 19.10
C VAL A 4 -1.19 -4.56 19.10
N LEU A 5 -0.69 -4.94 17.92
CA LEU A 5 0.63 -5.52 17.75
C LEU A 5 1.67 -4.40 17.60
N SER A 6 2.83 -4.56 18.24
CA SER A 6 4.02 -3.78 17.88
C SER A 6 4.55 -4.20 16.49
N PRO A 7 5.33 -3.34 15.82
CA PRO A 7 5.99 -3.71 14.57
C PRO A 7 6.84 -4.98 14.70
N GLU A 8 7.51 -5.20 15.83
CA GLU A 8 8.28 -6.42 16.09
C GLU A 8 7.37 -7.66 16.16
N GLN A 9 6.23 -7.57 16.84
CA GLN A 9 5.26 -8.67 16.94
C GLN A 9 4.65 -8.99 15.57
N SER A 10 4.26 -7.98 14.80
CA SER A 10 3.72 -8.15 13.44
C SER A 10 4.73 -8.86 12.53
N ASN A 11 5.97 -8.36 12.48
CA ASN A 11 7.05 -9.01 11.73
C ASN A 11 7.31 -10.45 12.20
N ASN A 12 7.17 -10.71 13.50
CA ASN A 12 7.34 -12.05 14.03
C ASN A 12 6.21 -13.00 13.57
N TRP A 13 4.98 -12.52 13.47
CA TRP A 13 3.85 -13.32 12.98
C TRP A 13 4.04 -13.68 11.51
N ASP A 14 4.49 -12.75 10.67
CA ASP A 14 4.87 -13.05 9.28
C ASP A 14 5.97 -14.12 9.21
N ARG A 15 7.03 -13.99 10.01
CA ARG A 15 8.10 -14.99 10.05
C ARG A 15 7.60 -16.38 10.48
N LEU A 16 6.69 -16.43 11.44
CA LEU A 16 6.08 -17.69 11.89
C LEU A 16 5.23 -18.32 10.79
N ALA A 17 4.42 -17.52 10.07
CA ALA A 17 3.64 -18.00 8.93
C ALA A 17 4.53 -18.55 7.82
N VAL A 18 5.62 -17.86 7.49
CA VAL A 18 6.63 -18.33 6.53
C VAL A 18 7.29 -19.62 6.99
N SER A 19 7.65 -19.71 8.27
CA SER A 19 8.23 -20.93 8.86
C SER A 19 7.26 -22.11 8.85
N ALA A 20 5.96 -21.83 8.86
CA ALA A 20 4.88 -22.81 8.71
C ALA A 20 4.57 -23.18 7.25
N GLY A 21 5.29 -22.61 6.27
CA GLY A 21 5.16 -22.94 4.85
C GLY A 21 4.25 -22.01 4.05
N VAL A 22 3.80 -20.88 4.62
CA VAL A 22 3.02 -19.87 3.89
C VAL A 22 3.96 -18.89 3.21
N GLU A 23 3.89 -18.75 1.88
CA GLU A 23 4.73 -17.75 1.19
C GLU A 23 4.32 -16.32 1.56
N LEU A 24 5.29 -15.39 1.65
CA LEU A 24 5.01 -13.96 1.86
C LEU A 24 4.06 -13.40 0.80
N ALA A 25 4.20 -13.83 -0.47
CA ALA A 25 3.28 -13.43 -1.53
C ALA A 25 1.84 -13.86 -1.21
N THR A 26 1.61 -15.02 -0.59
CA THR A 26 0.28 -15.45 -0.15
C THR A 26 -0.27 -14.57 0.97
N LEU A 27 0.58 -14.13 1.92
CA LEU A 27 0.16 -13.17 2.94
C LEU A 27 -0.27 -11.83 2.30
N MET A 28 0.52 -11.33 1.33
CA MET A 28 0.19 -10.11 0.59
C MET A 28 -1.12 -10.23 -0.19
N GLU A 29 -1.38 -11.39 -0.81
CA GLU A 29 -2.64 -11.67 -1.50
C GLU A 29 -3.84 -11.51 -0.56
N ASN A 30 -3.73 -12.01 0.67
CA ASN A 30 -4.78 -11.88 1.66
C ASN A 30 -4.94 -10.42 2.13
N ALA A 31 -3.84 -9.76 2.47
CA ALA A 31 -3.82 -8.37 2.93
C ALA A 31 -4.42 -7.42 1.88
N GLY A 32 -3.91 -7.46 0.64
CA GLY A 32 -4.38 -6.58 -0.42
C GLY A 32 -5.83 -6.84 -0.84
N ARG A 33 -6.30 -8.10 -0.85
CA ARG A 33 -7.72 -8.40 -1.10
C ARG A 33 -8.62 -7.86 0.01
N ALA A 34 -8.20 -7.98 1.28
CA ALA A 34 -8.95 -7.42 2.41
C ALA A 34 -9.05 -5.90 2.30
N VAL A 35 -7.96 -5.21 1.93
CA VAL A 35 -7.99 -3.75 1.68
C VAL A 35 -8.97 -3.41 0.56
N ALA A 36 -9.00 -4.15 -0.55
CA ALA A 36 -9.95 -3.92 -1.63
C ALA A 36 -11.42 -4.06 -1.18
N VAL A 37 -11.71 -5.01 -0.29
CA VAL A 37 -13.05 -5.16 0.32
C VAL A 37 -13.40 -3.94 1.19
N VAL A 38 -12.46 -3.48 2.03
CA VAL A 38 -12.67 -2.28 2.86
C VAL A 38 -12.91 -1.04 1.99
N LEU A 39 -12.18 -0.90 0.89
CA LEU A 39 -12.37 0.19 -0.06
C LEU A 39 -13.77 0.20 -0.68
N ALA A 40 -14.26 -0.97 -1.09
CA ALA A 40 -15.59 -1.11 -1.67
C ALA A 40 -16.71 -0.77 -0.67
N ASP A 41 -16.50 -1.07 0.62
CA ASP A 41 -17.44 -0.72 1.69
C ASP A 41 -17.39 0.78 2.05
N ARG A 42 -16.19 1.34 2.22
CA ARG A 42 -16.00 2.69 2.78
C ARG A 42 -16.06 3.81 1.76
N TYR A 43 -15.67 3.54 0.51
CA TYR A 43 -15.57 4.54 -0.55
C TYR A 43 -16.20 4.12 -1.89
N PRO A 44 -17.40 3.48 -1.91
CA PRO A 44 -17.98 2.92 -3.14
C PRO A 44 -18.15 3.95 -4.27
N HIS A 45 -18.43 5.20 -3.94
CA HIS A 45 -18.62 6.28 -4.92
C HIS A 45 -17.30 6.79 -5.51
N LEU A 46 -16.23 6.82 -4.72
CA LEU A 46 -14.94 7.36 -5.14
C LEU A 46 -14.20 6.40 -6.07
N LEU A 47 -14.41 5.09 -5.90
CA LEU A 47 -13.80 4.06 -6.75
C LEU A 47 -14.17 4.24 -8.23
N ARG A 48 -15.36 4.78 -8.55
CA ARG A 48 -15.77 5.05 -9.93
C ARG A 48 -14.93 6.13 -10.62
N SER A 49 -14.38 7.06 -9.84
CA SER A 49 -13.47 8.10 -10.34
C SER A 49 -12.03 7.61 -10.46
N GLY A 50 -11.75 6.37 -10.06
CA GLY A 50 -10.46 5.71 -10.16
C GLY A 50 -9.55 5.87 -8.95
N VAL A 51 -8.53 5.01 -8.88
CA VAL A 51 -7.63 4.86 -7.74
C VAL A 51 -6.17 4.95 -8.16
N LEU A 52 -5.37 5.72 -7.44
CA LEU A 52 -3.91 5.69 -7.56
C LEU A 52 -3.29 4.96 -6.36
N VAL A 53 -2.47 3.94 -6.62
CA VAL A 53 -1.70 3.25 -5.59
C VAL A 53 -0.24 3.67 -5.66
N ALA A 54 0.27 4.32 -4.62
CA ALA A 54 1.70 4.55 -4.47
C ALA A 54 2.34 3.34 -3.78
N ALA A 55 3.12 2.57 -4.53
CA ALA A 55 3.67 1.29 -4.05
C ALA A 55 5.17 1.40 -3.78
N GLY A 56 5.56 1.08 -2.54
CA GLY A 56 6.95 1.02 -2.13
C GLY A 56 7.70 -0.22 -2.63
N PRO A 57 8.98 -0.37 -2.24
CA PRO A 57 9.81 -1.50 -2.64
C PRO A 57 9.64 -2.74 -1.75
N GLY A 58 9.05 -2.59 -0.56
CA GLY A 58 8.89 -3.66 0.43
C GLY A 58 7.54 -4.38 0.35
N ASN A 59 7.22 -5.13 1.41
CA ASN A 59 5.98 -5.90 1.52
C ASN A 59 4.73 -5.03 1.40
N ASN A 60 4.73 -3.85 2.04
CA ASN A 60 3.60 -2.90 1.95
C ASN A 60 3.29 -2.51 0.49
N GLY A 61 4.34 -2.33 -0.32
CA GLY A 61 4.17 -2.08 -1.75
C GLY A 61 3.61 -3.29 -2.51
N GLY A 62 3.95 -4.50 -2.07
CA GLY A 62 3.37 -5.74 -2.58
C GLY A 62 1.87 -5.82 -2.31
N ASP A 63 1.44 -5.49 -1.09
CA ASP A 63 0.02 -5.39 -0.73
C ASP A 63 -0.68 -4.37 -1.65
N GLY A 64 -0.07 -3.21 -1.89
CA GLY A 64 -0.56 -2.22 -2.85
C GLY A 64 -0.74 -2.77 -4.27
N TRP A 65 0.21 -3.55 -4.77
CA TRP A 65 0.08 -4.21 -6.09
C TRP A 65 -1.06 -5.22 -6.12
N VAL A 66 -1.29 -5.97 -5.03
CA VAL A 66 -2.43 -6.88 -4.90
C VAL A 66 -3.74 -6.10 -4.89
N VAL A 67 -3.83 -4.98 -4.14
CA VAL A 67 -5.00 -4.09 -4.16
C VAL A 67 -5.28 -3.62 -5.58
N ALA A 68 -4.27 -3.11 -6.27
CA ALA A 68 -4.41 -2.62 -7.64
C ALA A 68 -4.93 -3.72 -8.57
N ARG A 69 -4.42 -4.95 -8.44
CA ARG A 69 -4.89 -6.09 -9.22
C ARG A 69 -6.35 -6.45 -8.89
N ALA A 70 -6.71 -6.51 -7.62
CA ALA A 70 -8.08 -6.80 -7.21
C ALA A 70 -9.09 -5.75 -7.73
N LEU A 71 -8.75 -4.46 -7.66
CA LEU A 71 -9.55 -3.38 -8.21
C LEU A 71 -9.66 -3.48 -9.74
N HIS A 72 -8.56 -3.82 -10.42
CA HIS A 72 -8.57 -4.02 -11.87
C HIS A 72 -9.53 -5.13 -12.31
N HIS A 73 -9.54 -6.27 -11.61
CA HIS A 73 -10.51 -7.36 -11.86
C HIS A 73 -11.96 -6.97 -11.60
N ALA A 74 -12.19 -5.99 -10.72
CA ALA A 74 -13.52 -5.40 -10.49
C ALA A 74 -13.87 -4.28 -11.49
N GLU A 75 -13.10 -4.14 -12.57
CA GLU A 75 -13.26 -3.11 -13.61
C GLU A 75 -13.18 -1.67 -13.08
N ILE A 76 -12.53 -1.48 -11.92
CA ILE A 76 -12.29 -0.17 -11.33
C ILE A 76 -11.03 0.44 -11.97
N PRO A 77 -11.08 1.70 -12.48
CA PRO A 77 -9.89 2.36 -13.01
C PRO A 77 -8.82 2.46 -11.93
N VAL A 78 -7.65 1.89 -12.17
CA VAL A 78 -6.58 1.85 -11.19
C VAL A 78 -5.21 1.96 -11.84
N TRP A 79 -4.33 2.71 -11.19
CA TRP A 79 -2.96 2.93 -11.61
C TRP A 79 -2.01 2.74 -10.44
N VAL A 80 -0.81 2.27 -10.71
CA VAL A 80 0.26 2.14 -9.71
C VAL A 80 1.39 3.10 -10.03
N ALA A 81 1.78 3.90 -9.05
CA ALA A 81 3.01 4.69 -9.05
C ALA A 81 4.05 4.00 -8.15
N SER A 82 5.06 3.37 -8.74
CA SER A 82 6.09 2.62 -8.02
C SER A 82 7.27 3.51 -7.65
N SER A 83 7.75 3.44 -6.40
CA SER A 83 8.94 4.19 -5.97
C SER A 83 10.27 3.61 -6.47
N GLY A 84 10.25 2.50 -7.23
CA GLY A 84 11.42 1.84 -7.81
C GLY A 84 11.35 0.30 -7.77
N PRO A 85 12.48 -0.38 -8.02
CA PRO A 85 12.58 -1.83 -7.88
C PRO A 85 12.31 -2.27 -6.44
N GLY A 86 11.56 -3.36 -6.27
CA GLY A 86 11.24 -3.93 -4.97
C GLY A 86 11.94 -5.25 -4.66
N SER A 87 11.62 -5.79 -3.49
CA SER A 87 11.99 -7.14 -3.04
C SER A 87 11.40 -8.23 -3.94
N GLU A 88 11.93 -9.46 -3.89
CA GLU A 88 11.43 -10.56 -4.72
C GLU A 88 9.92 -10.85 -4.51
N PRO A 89 9.38 -10.95 -3.28
CA PRO A 89 7.94 -11.18 -3.08
C PRO A 89 7.09 -10.06 -3.68
N ARG A 90 7.53 -8.81 -3.50
CA ARG A 90 6.87 -7.63 -4.08
C ARG A 90 6.88 -7.67 -5.60
N GLU A 91 8.03 -7.93 -6.21
CA GLU A 91 8.13 -8.01 -7.68
C GLU A 91 7.32 -9.18 -8.26
N ARG A 92 7.18 -10.28 -7.53
CA ARG A 92 6.34 -11.41 -7.93
C ARG A 92 4.88 -10.99 -8.08
N VAL A 93 4.30 -10.34 -7.08
CA VAL A 93 2.90 -9.86 -7.15
C VAL A 93 2.72 -8.72 -8.16
N ALA A 94 3.71 -7.83 -8.29
CA ALA A 94 3.70 -6.77 -9.29
C ALA A 94 3.77 -7.32 -10.73
N LYS A 95 4.60 -8.34 -10.98
CA LYS A 95 4.68 -9.02 -12.28
C LYS A 95 3.35 -9.65 -12.66
N LEU A 96 2.68 -10.30 -11.71
CA LEU A 96 1.35 -10.87 -11.94
C LEU A 96 0.32 -9.79 -12.27
N ALA A 97 0.28 -8.69 -11.49
CA ALA A 97 -0.59 -7.55 -11.75
C ALA A 97 -0.38 -6.92 -13.14
N ARG A 98 0.87 -6.73 -13.55
CA ARG A 98 1.22 -6.22 -14.88
C ARG A 98 0.76 -7.17 -15.99
N ALA A 99 0.99 -8.48 -15.82
CA ALA A 99 0.57 -9.49 -16.79
C ALA A 99 -0.96 -9.53 -16.97
N GLU A 100 -1.71 -9.17 -15.93
CA GLU A 100 -3.17 -9.10 -15.94
C GLU A 100 -3.72 -7.75 -16.44
N GLY A 101 -2.85 -6.75 -16.70
CA GLY A 101 -3.25 -5.48 -17.33
C GLY A 101 -3.29 -4.26 -16.40
N VAL A 102 -2.85 -4.38 -15.15
CA VAL A 102 -2.72 -3.23 -14.25
C VAL A 102 -1.75 -2.21 -14.82
N ARG A 103 -2.18 -0.95 -14.91
CA ARG A 103 -1.41 0.14 -15.53
C ARG A 103 -0.44 0.74 -14.51
N GLU A 104 0.82 0.86 -14.90
CA GLU A 104 1.83 1.58 -14.12
C GLU A 104 2.03 2.99 -14.69
N VAL A 105 2.16 3.98 -13.81
CA VAL A 105 2.44 5.37 -14.15
C VAL A 105 3.75 5.80 -13.47
N GLY A 106 4.40 6.82 -14.03
CA GLY A 106 5.64 7.34 -13.44
C GLY A 106 5.43 7.91 -12.03
N PRO A 107 6.41 7.75 -11.11
CA PRO A 107 6.34 8.31 -9.77
C PRO A 107 6.33 9.85 -9.76
N ASP A 108 6.73 10.49 -10.87
CA ASP A 108 6.78 11.95 -11.05
C ASP A 108 5.61 12.51 -11.90
N GLY A 109 4.71 11.63 -12.37
CA GLY A 109 3.52 12.03 -13.11
C GLY A 109 3.78 12.36 -14.59
N PRO A 110 2.78 12.93 -15.30
CA PRO A 110 1.45 13.31 -14.80
C PRO A 110 0.61 12.08 -14.37
N TRP A 111 -0.28 12.28 -13.39
CA TRP A 111 -1.23 11.26 -12.96
C TRP A 111 -2.62 11.52 -13.51
N PRO A 112 -3.43 10.48 -13.74
CA PRO A 112 -4.83 10.62 -14.09
C PRO A 112 -5.63 11.34 -13.00
N SER A 113 -6.78 11.90 -13.37
CA SER A 113 -7.78 12.29 -12.38
C SER A 113 -8.29 11.04 -11.66
N ILE A 114 -8.33 11.10 -10.33
CA ILE A 114 -8.69 9.99 -9.45
C ILE A 114 -9.69 10.46 -8.39
N GLY A 115 -10.42 9.53 -7.77
CA GLY A 115 -11.26 9.81 -6.61
C GLY A 115 -10.62 9.43 -5.27
N LEU A 116 -9.56 8.62 -5.29
CA LEU A 116 -8.94 8.06 -4.09
C LEU A 116 -7.46 7.74 -4.35
N ALA A 117 -6.61 7.99 -3.36
CA ALA A 117 -5.24 7.51 -3.37
C ALA A 117 -4.96 6.49 -2.26
N ILE A 118 -3.98 5.61 -2.51
CA ILE A 118 -3.51 4.61 -1.55
C ILE A 118 -2.03 4.82 -1.30
N ASP A 119 -1.69 5.02 -0.04
CA ASP A 119 -0.33 4.96 0.49
C ASP A 119 0.01 3.51 0.86
N ALA A 120 0.77 2.86 -0.02
CA ALA A 120 1.33 1.53 0.17
C ALA A 120 2.87 1.60 0.13
N LEU A 121 3.45 2.71 0.62
CA LEU A 121 4.88 2.98 0.47
C LEU A 121 5.73 2.32 1.55
N LEU A 122 5.45 2.60 2.82
CA LEU A 122 6.16 2.05 3.98
C LEU A 122 5.14 1.61 5.04
N GLY A 123 5.43 0.52 5.73
CA GLY A 123 4.62 -0.01 6.85
C GLY A 123 5.49 -0.28 8.07
N THR A 124 5.11 -1.25 8.88
CA THR A 124 5.78 -1.69 10.13
C THR A 124 7.27 -1.99 10.01
N GLY A 125 7.79 -2.34 8.83
CA GLY A 125 9.22 -2.55 8.61
C GLY A 125 10.06 -1.27 8.47
N ALA A 126 9.45 -0.09 8.43
CA ALA A 126 10.17 1.17 8.26
C ALA A 126 10.59 1.78 9.60
N SER A 127 11.72 2.49 9.59
CA SER A 127 12.24 3.25 10.73
C SER A 127 12.82 4.58 10.27
N GLY A 128 12.61 5.61 11.07
CA GLY A 128 13.08 6.97 10.79
C GLY A 128 12.44 7.61 9.55
N ALA A 129 13.13 8.61 8.99
CA ALA A 129 12.61 9.38 7.87
C ALA A 129 12.63 8.58 6.55
N PRO A 130 11.57 8.70 5.71
CA PRO A 130 11.57 8.09 4.38
C PRO A 130 12.74 8.60 3.52
N ARG A 131 13.29 7.71 2.69
CA ARG A 131 14.32 8.08 1.71
C ARG A 131 13.73 9.02 0.65
N ALA A 132 14.59 9.82 0.00
CA ALA A 132 14.18 10.89 -0.92
C ALA A 132 13.10 10.49 -1.95
N ALA A 133 13.25 9.35 -2.63
CA ALA A 133 12.28 8.89 -3.63
C ALA A 133 10.88 8.60 -3.02
N VAL A 134 10.84 7.99 -1.83
CA VAL A 134 9.58 7.73 -1.12
C VAL A 134 9.01 9.02 -0.57
N ALA A 135 9.84 9.88 0.05
CA ALA A 135 9.41 11.16 0.59
C ALA A 135 8.79 12.06 -0.49
N ALA A 136 9.37 12.09 -1.69
CA ALA A 136 8.82 12.82 -2.84
C ALA A 136 7.46 12.26 -3.25
N LEU A 137 7.29 10.94 -3.28
CA LEU A 137 6.03 10.32 -3.67
C LEU A 137 4.92 10.58 -2.64
N VAL A 138 5.24 10.52 -1.34
CA VAL A 138 4.30 10.89 -0.26
C VAL A 138 3.91 12.36 -0.37
N ALA A 139 4.86 13.26 -0.58
CA ALA A 139 4.56 14.69 -0.71
C ALA A 139 3.57 14.94 -1.86
N ARG A 140 3.77 14.27 -3.00
CA ARG A 140 2.84 14.35 -4.14
C ARG A 140 1.47 13.75 -3.84
N LEU A 141 1.42 12.63 -3.12
CA LEU A 141 0.15 12.03 -2.69
C LEU A 141 -0.64 12.97 -1.78
N VAL A 142 0.01 13.56 -0.78
CA VAL A 142 -0.63 14.46 0.20
C VAL A 142 -1.09 15.77 -0.45
N ASP A 143 -0.46 16.21 -1.53
CA ASP A 143 -0.88 17.38 -2.29
C ASP A 143 -2.17 17.14 -3.11
N LEU A 144 -2.60 15.89 -3.29
CA LEU A 144 -3.87 15.59 -3.96
C LEU A 144 -5.06 15.96 -3.07
N ASP A 145 -6.09 16.56 -3.66
CA ASP A 145 -7.34 16.89 -2.99
C ASP A 145 -8.34 15.72 -3.06
N VAL A 146 -7.87 14.53 -2.64
CA VAL A 146 -8.68 13.29 -2.56
C VAL A 146 -8.37 12.54 -1.25
N PRO A 147 -9.28 11.70 -0.76
CA PRO A 147 -8.99 10.89 0.42
C PRO A 147 -7.83 9.92 0.17
N ILE A 148 -7.02 9.71 1.21
CA ILE A 148 -5.87 8.81 1.21
C ILE A 148 -6.11 7.65 2.17
N LEU A 149 -6.02 6.43 1.67
CA LEU A 149 -5.96 5.22 2.50
C LEU A 149 -4.51 4.79 2.68
N ALA A 150 -4.07 4.57 3.92
CA ALA A 150 -2.78 3.96 4.21
C ALA A 150 -2.91 2.46 4.47
N ILE A 151 -2.04 1.66 3.86
CA ILE A 151 -1.89 0.24 4.16
C ILE A 151 -0.87 0.08 5.29
N ASP A 152 -1.24 -0.70 6.30
CA ASP A 152 -0.54 -0.93 7.57
C ASP A 152 -0.46 0.32 8.48
N GLY A 153 0.08 1.42 7.94
CA GLY A 153 0.10 2.71 8.60
C GLY A 153 0.55 3.83 7.65
N PRO A 154 0.31 5.10 7.99
CA PRO A 154 0.70 6.22 7.12
C PRO A 154 2.22 6.28 6.99
N THR A 155 2.72 6.33 5.76
CA THR A 155 4.15 6.49 5.50
C THR A 155 4.65 7.77 6.14
N GLY A 156 5.79 7.67 6.83
CA GLY A 156 6.37 8.75 7.62
C GLY A 156 5.96 8.74 9.09
N VAL A 157 5.06 7.84 9.52
CA VAL A 157 4.77 7.61 10.94
C VAL A 157 5.56 6.42 11.46
N ASP A 158 6.25 6.58 12.58
CA ASP A 158 6.84 5.47 13.33
C ASP A 158 5.70 4.71 14.05
N LEU A 159 5.39 3.50 13.58
CA LEU A 159 4.23 2.74 14.07
C LEU A 159 4.38 2.15 15.48
N LEU A 160 5.55 2.31 16.11
CA LEU A 160 5.76 1.95 17.52
C LEU A 160 5.52 3.15 18.44
N THR A 161 6.02 4.33 18.06
CA THR A 161 6.06 5.52 18.92
C THR A 161 5.05 6.59 18.56
N GLY A 162 4.49 6.55 17.34
CA GLY A 162 3.65 7.60 16.77
C GLY A 162 4.42 8.84 16.30
N ALA A 163 5.76 8.83 16.35
CA ALA A 163 6.58 9.94 15.88
C ALA A 163 6.40 10.16 14.37
N VAL A 164 6.29 11.42 13.96
CA VAL A 164 6.09 11.80 12.55
C VAL A 164 7.40 12.30 11.95
N HIS A 165 7.76 11.76 10.79
CA HIS A 165 8.93 12.08 10.01
C HIS A 165 8.53 12.59 8.61
N GLY A 166 8.50 13.92 8.46
CA GLY A 166 8.16 14.58 7.21
C GLY A 166 6.67 14.79 7.02
N VAL A 167 6.22 14.81 5.77
CA VAL A 167 4.81 15.01 5.41
C VAL A 167 4.10 13.66 5.41
N THR A 168 2.92 13.59 6.02
CA THR A 168 2.07 12.39 6.03
C THR A 168 0.61 12.80 6.16
N ARG A 169 -0.30 12.03 5.54
CA ARG A 169 -1.75 12.16 5.66
C ARG A 169 -2.40 10.84 5.32
N ALA A 170 -3.35 10.41 6.14
CA ALA A 170 -4.26 9.32 5.82
C ALA A 170 -5.63 9.62 6.44
N ASP A 171 -6.68 9.44 5.65
CA ASP A 171 -8.08 9.56 6.06
C ASP A 171 -8.63 8.23 6.58
N LEU A 172 -8.00 7.13 6.14
CA LEU A 172 -8.26 5.76 6.62
C LEU A 172 -6.94 4.98 6.68
N THR A 173 -6.80 4.11 7.67
CA THR A 173 -5.72 3.12 7.73
C THR A 173 -6.33 1.73 7.83
N VAL A 174 -5.78 0.79 7.06
CA VAL A 174 -6.09 -0.64 7.18
C VAL A 174 -4.83 -1.35 7.66
N THR A 175 -4.86 -1.89 8.87
CA THR A 175 -3.76 -2.63 9.48
C THR A 175 -4.10 -4.12 9.58
N PHE A 176 -3.09 -4.95 9.85
CA PHE A 176 -3.18 -6.41 9.80
C PHE A 176 -2.69 -7.03 11.12
N GLY A 177 -3.33 -8.13 11.50
CA GLY A 177 -3.04 -8.92 12.69
C GLY A 177 -3.81 -10.23 12.62
#